data_AF-A0A954YGK8-F1
#
_entry.id   AF-A0A954YGK8-F1
#
_cell.length_a   1.000
_cell.length_b   1.000
_cell.length_c   1.000
_cell.angle_alpha   90.00
_cell.angle_beta   90.00
_cell.angle_gamma   90.00
#
_symmetry.space_group_name_H-M   'P 1'
#
loop_
_entity.id
_entity.type
_entity.pdbx_description
1 polymer ?
#
loop_
_entity_poly.entity_id
_entity_poly.type
_entity_poly.pdbx_seq_one_letter_code
_entity_poly.pdbx_strand_id
1 'polypeptide(L)' 'LKDVTTVYNNDHDNSSGMGVGTDKEYWETFEGRLIDGKGAKGRYVRLYSNGSTEDDQNHYTEVEVFATPAK' A
#
# COMPACT_ATOMS: atom_id res chain seq x y z
N LEU A 1 -10.05 6.49 -9.87
CA LEU A 1 -9.05 7.56 -9.67
C LEU A 1 -8.33 7.80 -10.99
N LYS A 2 -8.02 9.04 -11.36
CA LYS A 2 -7.18 9.36 -12.53
C LYS A 2 -5.75 9.62 -12.04
N ASP A 3 -4.76 9.21 -12.84
CA ASP A 3 -3.34 9.48 -12.61
C ASP A 3 -2.77 8.97 -11.27
N VAL A 4 -3.29 7.83 -10.78
CA VAL A 4 -2.76 7.14 -9.60
C VAL A 4 -1.95 5.93 -10.02
N THR A 5 -0.76 5.79 -9.44
CA THR A 5 0.09 4.62 -9.63
C THR A 5 0.00 3.74 -8.39
N THR A 6 -0.48 2.51 -8.56
CA THR A 6 -0.48 1.49 -7.50
C THR A 6 0.88 0.80 -7.48
N VAL A 7 1.59 0.89 -6.35
CA VAL A 7 2.90 0.23 -6.16
C VAL A 7 2.80 -1.12 -5.44
N TYR A 8 1.71 -1.33 -4.69
CA TYR A 8 1.39 -2.54 -3.95
C TYR A 8 -0.13 -2.72 -3.85
N ASN A 9 -0.63 -3.93 -4.07
CA ASN A 9 -2.04 -4.31 -3.93
C ASN A 9 -2.22 -5.81 -3.65
N ASN A 10 -2.62 -6.14 -2.42
CA ASN A 10 -2.99 -7.49 -1.97
C ASN A 10 -4.51 -7.75 -1.93
N ASP A 11 -5.31 -6.85 -2.51
CA ASP A 11 -6.78 -6.96 -2.56
C ASP A 11 -7.22 -7.93 -3.67
N HIS A 12 -7.06 -9.23 -3.44
CA HIS A 12 -7.34 -10.27 -4.44
C HIS A 12 -8.82 -10.38 -4.85
N ASP A 13 -9.76 -9.95 -3.99
CA ASP A 13 -11.19 -9.98 -4.26
C ASP A 13 -11.75 -8.60 -4.66
N ASN A 14 -10.90 -7.59 -4.74
CA ASN A 14 -11.26 -6.20 -5.08
C ASN A 14 -12.30 -5.61 -4.11
N SER A 15 -12.29 -6.05 -2.84
CA SER A 15 -13.16 -5.53 -1.78
C SER A 15 -12.98 -4.03 -1.52
N SER A 16 -11.80 -3.48 -1.83
CA SER A 16 -11.49 -2.05 -1.71
C SER A 16 -11.85 -1.24 -2.97
N GLY A 17 -12.29 -1.89 -4.05
CA GLY A 17 -12.80 -1.23 -5.27
C GLY A 17 -11.73 -0.52 -6.11
N MET A 18 -10.45 -0.82 -5.92
CA MET A 18 -9.31 -0.18 -6.60
C MET A 18 -8.70 -1.04 -7.72
N GLY A 19 -9.32 -2.18 -8.02
CA GLY A 19 -8.84 -3.20 -8.95
C GLY A 19 -8.28 -4.43 -8.21
N VAL A 20 -8.35 -5.59 -8.86
CA VAL A 20 -7.85 -6.86 -8.31
C VAL A 20 -6.33 -6.81 -8.15
N GLY A 21 -5.88 -7.03 -6.91
CA GLY A 21 -4.48 -7.13 -6.53
C GLY A 21 -3.85 -8.48 -6.87
N THR A 22 -2.53 -8.46 -7.07
CA THR A 22 -1.72 -9.65 -7.34
C THR A 22 -0.58 -9.83 -6.35
N ASP A 23 -0.36 -8.85 -5.47
CA ASP A 23 0.72 -8.92 -4.48
C ASP A 23 0.28 -9.80 -3.30
N LYS A 24 1.24 -10.49 -2.70
CA LYS A 24 0.99 -11.28 -1.49
C LYS A 24 0.60 -10.40 -0.32
N GLU A 25 -0.15 -10.98 0.62
CA GLU A 25 -0.60 -10.41 1.88
C GLU A 25 0.50 -9.67 2.64
N TYR A 26 0.15 -8.55 3.27
CA TYR A 26 1.03 -7.86 4.22
C TYR A 26 1.02 -8.66 5.53
N TRP A 27 2.14 -9.32 5.81
CA TRP A 27 2.35 -10.02 7.08
C TRP A 27 3.09 -9.09 8.05
N GLU A 28 2.48 -8.80 9.20
CA GLU A 28 3.09 -7.91 10.17
C GLU A 28 4.27 -8.59 10.86
N THR A 29 5.43 -7.95 10.77
CA THR A 29 6.66 -8.33 11.47
C THR A 29 7.29 -7.08 12.06
N PHE A 30 8.25 -7.25 12.97
CA PHE A 30 9.02 -6.13 13.51
C PHE A 30 9.87 -5.40 12.45
N GLU A 31 10.11 -6.02 11.29
CA GLU A 31 10.84 -5.40 10.16
C GLU A 31 9.91 -4.63 9.21
N GLY A 32 8.60 -4.74 9.40
CA GLY A 32 7.61 -4.19 8.48
C GLY A 32 7.66 -4.87 7.11
N ARG A 33 7.29 -4.12 6.06
CA ARG A 33 7.40 -4.58 4.66
C ARG A 33 7.98 -3.50 3.77
N LEU A 34 9.08 -3.84 3.10
CA LEU A 34 9.62 -3.00 2.04
C LEU A 34 8.78 -3.15 0.77
N ILE A 35 8.28 -2.02 0.26
CA ILE A 35 7.55 -1.93 -1.01
C ILE A 35 8.44 -1.19 -2.01
N ASP A 36 8.74 -1.85 -3.14
CA ASP A 36 9.46 -1.19 -4.23
C ASP A 36 8.57 -0.11 -4.86
N GLY A 37 8.99 1.14 -4.75
CA GLY A 37 8.30 2.29 -5.34
C GLY A 37 8.34 2.32 -6.86
N LYS A 38 9.15 1.47 -7.52
CA LYS A 38 9.26 1.32 -8.98
C LYS A 38 9.50 2.65 -9.72
N GLY A 39 10.12 3.62 -9.05
CA GLY A 39 10.33 4.97 -9.60
C GLY A 39 9.05 5.77 -9.82
N ALA A 40 7.94 5.41 -9.16
CA ALA A 40 6.67 6.11 -9.25
C ALA A 40 6.84 7.59 -8.86
N LYS A 41 6.29 8.48 -9.69
CA LYS A 41 6.29 9.92 -9.44
C LYS A 41 4.96 10.32 -8.83
N GLY A 42 5.00 10.93 -7.65
CA GLY A 42 3.81 11.39 -6.95
C GLY A 42 4.15 12.44 -5.89
N ARG A 43 3.15 13.24 -5.53
CA ARG A 43 3.24 14.21 -4.43
C ARG A 43 2.69 13.65 -3.11
N TYR A 44 1.82 12.65 -3.20
CA TYR A 44 1.11 12.08 -2.08
C TYR A 44 1.18 10.57 -2.14
N VAL A 45 1.39 9.95 -0.98
CA VAL A 45 1.20 8.52 -0.77
C VAL A 45 -0.12 8.34 -0.04
N ARG A 46 -0.89 7.33 -0.42
CA ARG A 46 -2.15 6.97 0.22
C ARG A 46 -2.15 5.46 0.44
N LEU A 47 -2.51 5.05 1.64
CA LEU A 47 -2.71 3.66 2.00
C LEU A 47 -4.22 3.39 2.02
N TYR A 48 -4.62 2.24 1.49
CA TYR A 48 -5.97 1.73 1.55
C TYR A 48 -5.94 0.40 2.30
N SER A 49 -6.80 0.26 3.29
CA SER A 49 -6.91 -0.93 4.11
C SER A 49 -8.34 -1.13 4.54
N ASN A 50 -8.74 -2.38 4.68
CA ASN A 50 -10.09 -2.79 4.98
C ASN A 50 -10.07 -3.79 6.15
N GLY A 51 -9.60 -3.33 7.31
CA GLY A 51 -9.42 -4.15 8.49
C GLY A 51 -8.16 -5.02 8.42
N SER A 52 -8.15 -6.04 9.28
CA SER A 52 -7.10 -7.04 9.40
C SER A 52 -7.68 -8.45 9.49
N THR A 53 -6.83 -9.46 9.68
CA THR A 53 -7.31 -10.82 10.00
C THR A 53 -7.82 -10.94 11.44
N GLU A 54 -7.59 -9.94 12.28
CA GLU A 54 -7.98 -9.94 13.71
C GLU A 54 -9.25 -9.12 13.97
N ASP A 55 -9.38 -7.95 13.35
CA ASP A 55 -10.52 -7.02 13.56
C ASP A 55 -10.81 -6.12 12.35
N ASP A 56 -11.77 -5.20 12.50
CA ASP A 56 -12.22 -4.25 11.47
C ASP A 56 -11.39 -2.95 11.43
N GLN A 57 -10.29 -2.86 12.19
CA GLN A 57 -9.47 -1.67 12.31
C GLN A 57 -8.24 -1.72 11.41
N ASN A 58 -7.71 -0.54 11.10
CA ASN A 58 -6.46 -0.37 10.37
C ASN A 58 -5.40 0.15 11.33
N HIS A 59 -4.36 -0.64 11.60
CA HIS A 59 -3.26 -0.27 12.50
C HIS A 59 -1.95 -0.09 11.72
N TYR A 60 -1.29 1.04 11.96
CA TYR A 60 0.03 1.34 11.43
C TYR A 60 0.87 1.92 12.56
N THR A 61 1.94 1.24 12.93
CA THR A 61 2.92 1.79 13.88
C THR A 61 3.76 2.87 13.21
N GLU A 62 4.20 2.63 11.98
CA GLU A 62 5.06 3.54 11.22
C GLU A 62 4.86 3.37 9.71
N VAL A 63 5.02 4.48 8.96
CA VAL A 63 5.05 4.49 7.50
C VAL A 63 6.16 5.44 7.06
N GLU A 64 7.16 4.92 6.38
CA GLU A 64 8.27 5.70 5.84
C GLU A 64 8.21 5.77 4.31
N VAL A 65 8.48 6.96 3.76
CA VAL A 65 8.50 7.19 2.31
C VAL A 65 9.84 7.77 1.92
N PHE A 66 10.60 6.99 1.14
CA PHE A 66 11.90 7.39 0.61
C PHE A 66 11.75 7.83 -0.85
N ALA A 67 12.14 9.07 -1.15
CA ALA A 67 12.07 9.62 -2.50
C ALA A 67 13.17 10.66 -2.73
N THR A 68 13.56 10.85 -3.99
CA THR A 68 14.34 12.01 -4.41
C THR A 68 13.40 13.12 -4.90
N PRO A 69 13.86 14.39 -4.89
CA PRO A 69 13.08 15.49 -5.45
C PRO A 69 12.67 15.20 -6.90
N ALA A 70 11.44 15.58 -7.26
CA ALA A 70 11.03 15.55 -8.66
C ALA A 70 11.94 16.46 -9.50
N LYS A 71 12.32 15.99 -10.69
CA LYS A 71 13.05 16.79 -11.69
C LYS A 71 12.16 17.86 -12.31
#